data_AF-A0A353PKX7-F1
#
_entry.id   AF-A0A353PKX7-F1
#
_cell.length_a   1.000
_cell.length_b   1.000
_cell.length_c   1.000
_cell.angle_alpha   90.00
_cell.angle_beta   90.00
_cell.angle_gamma   90.00
#
_symmetry.space_group_name_H-M   'P 1'
#
loop_
_entity.id
_entity.type
_entity.pdbx_description
1 polymer ?
#
loop_
_entity_poly.entity_id
_entity_poly.type
_entity_poly.pdbx_seq_one_letter_code
_entity_poly.pdbx_strand_id
1 'polypeptide(L)'
;MKNLHYIKVMMIALMTLLFLFGCEVPEDLTISSVVVDQTLLVEPIEISDFSLSDLELVVTYSDGSEVRVVITESMIESLDLAKLSIVGEHDIVVTYMGFTIPITIELINQAMTDLL
;
A
#
# COMPACT_ATOMS: atom_id res chain seq x y z
N MET A 1 -51.35 6.40 43.96
CA MET A 1 -50.06 6.84 43.38
C MET A 1 -49.17 5.71 42.81
N LYS A 2 -49.53 4.42 42.95
CA LYS A 2 -48.75 3.29 42.38
C LYS A 2 -48.79 3.26 40.84
N ASN A 3 -49.94 3.57 40.23
CA ASN A 3 -50.15 3.52 38.78
C ASN A 3 -49.29 4.53 38.01
N LEU A 4 -49.00 5.69 38.61
CA LEU A 4 -48.11 6.72 38.06
C LEU A 4 -46.63 6.27 38.10
N HIS A 5 -46.26 5.42 39.05
CA HIS A 5 -44.93 4.82 39.14
C HIS A 5 -44.74 3.77 38.02
N TYR A 6 -45.74 2.90 37.79
CA TYR A 6 -45.70 1.93 36.69
C TYR A 6 -45.65 2.59 35.31
N ILE A 7 -46.38 3.70 35.11
CA ILE A 7 -46.35 4.46 33.84
C ILE A 7 -44.96 5.09 33.60
N LYS A 8 -44.32 5.62 34.64
CA LYS A 8 -42.96 6.18 34.54
C LYS A 8 -41.92 5.10 34.27
N VAL A 9 -42.01 3.96 34.95
CA VAL A 9 -41.12 2.81 34.72
C VAL A 9 -41.29 2.27 33.29
N MET A 10 -42.52 2.24 32.78
CA MET A 10 -42.79 1.81 31.40
C MET A 10 -42.26 2.79 30.34
N MET A 11 -42.36 4.11 30.56
CA MET A 11 -41.76 5.11 29.67
C MET A 11 -40.23 5.04 29.65
N ILE A 12 -39.61 4.84 30.82
CA ILE A 12 -38.14 4.74 30.93
C ILE A 12 -37.64 3.49 30.21
N ALA A 13 -38.35 2.36 30.35
CA ALA A 13 -38.03 1.11 29.66
C ALA A 13 -38.14 1.23 28.12
N LEU A 14 -39.14 1.98 27.62
CA LEU A 14 -39.33 2.23 26.20
C LEU A 14 -38.23 3.15 25.62
N MET A 15 -37.75 4.10 26.41
CA MET A 15 -36.69 5.03 26.00
C MET A 15 -35.32 4.35 25.98
N THR A 16 -35.05 3.38 26.87
CA THR A 16 -33.81 2.58 26.85
C THR A 16 -33.72 1.61 25.67
N LEU A 17 -34.86 1.18 25.09
CA LEU A 17 -34.89 0.31 23.89
C LEU A 17 -34.44 1.04 22.62
N LEU A 18 -34.47 2.39 22.60
CA LEU A 18 -34.09 3.20 21.45
C LEU A 18 -32.59 3.54 21.38
N PHE A 19 -31.84 3.33 22.46
CA PHE A 19 -30.39 3.59 22.49
C PHE A 19 -29.53 2.38 22.07
N LEU A 20 -30.15 1.28 21.61
CA LEU A 20 -29.45 0.04 21.27
C LEU A 20 -29.07 -0.09 19.78
N PHE A 21 -28.91 1.03 19.07
CA PHE A 21 -28.40 1.05 17.69
C PHE A 21 -27.30 2.09 17.60
N GLY A 22 -26.05 1.64 17.68
CA GLY A 22 -24.91 2.53 17.57
C GLY A 22 -23.59 1.83 17.88
N CYS A 23 -23.43 0.59 17.45
CA CYS A 23 -22.09 0.04 17.26
C CYS A 23 -21.75 0.32 15.79
N GLU A 24 -21.19 1.50 15.49
CA GLU A 24 -20.42 1.66 14.27
C GLU A 24 -19.20 0.77 14.46
N VAL A 25 -19.28 -0.45 13.91
CA VAL A 25 -18.10 -1.27 13.72
C VAL A 25 -17.26 -0.48 12.71
N PRO A 26 -16.06 0.00 13.08
CA PRO A 26 -15.20 0.66 12.10
C PRO A 26 -14.96 -0.34 10.97
N GLU A 27 -15.21 0.08 9.74
CA GLU A 27 -14.94 -0.74 8.56
C GLU A 27 -13.47 -1.17 8.61
N ASP A 28 -13.22 -2.47 8.53
CA ASP A 28 -11.85 -3.00 8.50
C ASP A 28 -11.11 -2.35 7.33
N LEU A 29 -10.06 -1.58 7.62
CA LEU A 29 -9.28 -0.88 6.61
C LEU A 29 -8.61 -1.92 5.71
N THR A 30 -9.02 -2.02 4.45
CA THR A 30 -8.47 -2.98 3.49
C THR A 30 -7.64 -2.27 2.44
N ILE A 31 -6.62 -2.95 1.92
CA ILE A 31 -5.83 -2.42 0.80
C ILE A 31 -6.71 -2.48 -0.46
N SER A 32 -6.93 -1.32 -1.08
CA SER A 32 -7.66 -1.17 -2.32
C SER A 32 -6.75 -1.40 -3.54
N SER A 33 -5.58 -0.78 -3.54
CA SER A 33 -4.60 -0.92 -4.63
C SER A 33 -3.17 -0.74 -4.13
N VAL A 34 -2.23 -1.33 -4.89
CA VAL A 34 -0.79 -1.15 -4.70
C VAL A 34 -0.20 -0.85 -6.07
N VAL A 35 0.51 0.27 -6.19
CA VAL A 35 1.21 0.68 -7.41
C VAL A 35 2.63 1.11 -7.08
N VAL A 36 3.56 0.93 -8.01
CA VAL A 36 4.93 1.45 -7.87
C VAL A 36 4.93 2.89 -8.38
N ASP A 37 5.63 3.78 -7.68
CA ASP A 37 5.90 5.13 -8.16
C ASP A 37 6.87 5.05 -9.34
N GLN A 38 6.33 5.16 -10.55
CA GLN A 38 7.10 5.01 -11.79
C GLN A 38 7.87 6.28 -12.18
N THR A 39 7.82 7.35 -11.39
CA THR A 39 8.48 8.63 -11.71
C THR A 39 9.98 8.46 -11.94
N LEU A 40 10.63 7.56 -11.19
CA LEU A 40 12.06 7.27 -11.31
C LEU A 40 12.39 6.24 -12.41
N LEU A 41 11.38 5.55 -12.94
CA LEU A 41 11.54 4.49 -13.95
C LEU A 41 11.38 5.01 -15.39
N VAL A 42 11.06 6.30 -15.57
CA VAL A 42 10.86 6.91 -16.90
C VAL A 42 12.19 7.14 -17.64
N GLU A 43 13.28 7.34 -16.89
CA GLU A 43 14.60 7.59 -17.43
C GLU A 43 15.55 6.45 -17.07
N PRO A 44 16.54 6.13 -17.94
CA PRO A 44 17.53 5.10 -17.64
C PRO A 44 18.35 5.51 -16.40
N ILE A 45 18.44 4.62 -15.41
CA ILE A 45 19.10 4.90 -14.13
C ILE A 45 20.55 4.43 -14.20
N GLU A 46 21.50 5.22 -13.70
CA GLU A 46 22.88 4.78 -13.60
C GLU A 46 23.00 3.66 -12.55
N ILE A 47 23.53 2.51 -12.96
CA ILE A 47 23.65 1.33 -12.09
C ILE A 47 24.52 1.57 -10.84
N SER A 48 25.46 2.51 -10.91
CA SER A 48 26.34 2.89 -9.80
C SER A 48 25.60 3.65 -8.69
N ASP A 49 24.57 4.42 -9.07
CA ASP A 49 23.77 5.26 -8.20
C ASP A 49 22.41 4.62 -7.85
N PHE A 50 22.01 3.56 -8.55
CA PHE A 50 20.75 2.85 -8.32
C PHE A 50 20.71 2.22 -6.91
N SER A 51 19.69 2.61 -6.14
CA SER A 51 19.34 1.94 -4.89
C SER A 51 17.87 1.51 -4.91
N LEU A 52 17.61 0.29 -4.42
CA LEU A 52 16.22 -0.18 -4.22
C LEU A 52 15.41 0.74 -3.29
N SER A 53 16.09 1.46 -2.39
CA SER A 53 15.44 2.39 -1.48
C SER A 53 14.87 3.63 -2.18
N ASP A 54 15.27 3.87 -3.43
CA ASP A 54 14.75 4.98 -4.22
C ASP A 54 13.34 4.66 -4.76
N LEU A 55 12.99 3.37 -4.86
CA LEU A 55 11.68 2.95 -5.34
C LEU A 55 10.68 2.86 -4.19
N GLU A 56 9.50 3.46 -4.40
CA GLU A 56 8.41 3.48 -3.45
C GLU A 56 7.15 2.81 -4.03
N LEU A 57 6.41 2.12 -3.18
CA LEU A 57 5.04 1.69 -3.43
C LEU A 57 4.08 2.73 -2.88
N VAL A 58 3.08 3.10 -3.67
CA VAL A 58 1.90 3.83 -3.23
C VAL A 58 0.79 2.81 -2.96
N VAL A 59 0.44 2.66 -1.68
CA VAL A 59 -0.61 1.77 -1.20
C VAL A 59 -1.84 2.61 -0.90
N THR A 60 -2.93 2.39 -1.62
CA THR A 60 -4.21 3.06 -1.39
C THR A 60 -5.14 2.14 -0.61
N TYR A 61 -5.70 2.64 0.49
CA TYR A 61 -6.65 1.93 1.33
C TYR A 61 -8.10 2.22 0.92
N SER A 62 -9.03 1.41 1.42
CA SER A 62 -10.47 1.52 1.13
C SER A 62 -11.10 2.84 1.59
N ASP A 63 -10.50 3.53 2.56
CA ASP A 63 -10.91 4.86 3.02
C ASP A 63 -10.38 6.01 2.13
N GLY A 64 -9.58 5.68 1.11
CA GLY A 64 -8.92 6.65 0.24
C GLY A 64 -7.60 7.20 0.79
N SER A 65 -7.14 6.73 1.95
CA SER A 65 -5.83 7.08 2.49
C SER A 65 -4.72 6.42 1.66
N GLU A 66 -3.60 7.11 1.48
CA GLU A 66 -2.43 6.60 0.77
C GLU A 66 -1.23 6.50 1.72
N VAL A 67 -0.47 5.42 1.61
CA VAL A 67 0.79 5.20 2.33
C VAL A 67 1.89 4.89 1.34
N ARG A 68 3.03 5.56 1.51
CA ARG A 68 4.26 5.28 0.76
C ARG A 68 5.08 4.25 1.51
N VAL A 69 5.46 3.17 0.83
CA VAL A 69 6.26 2.08 1.39
C VAL A 69 7.50 1.90 0.52
N VAL A 70 8.68 2.07 1.12
CA VAL A 70 9.96 1.84 0.42
C VAL A 70 10.08 0.36 0.06
N ILE A 71 10.47 0.08 -1.19
CA ILE A 71 10.70 -1.28 -1.66
C ILE A 71 11.97 -1.83 -1.01
N THR A 72 11.89 -3.07 -0.55
CA THR A 72 13.04 -3.77 0.06
C THR A 72 13.31 -5.06 -0.68
N GLU A 73 14.51 -5.58 -0.54
CA GLU A 73 14.91 -6.88 -1.11
C GLU A 73 13.96 -8.02 -0.73
N SER A 74 13.36 -7.96 0.47
CA SER A 74 12.41 -8.99 0.93
C SER A 74 11.11 -9.06 0.12
N MET A 75 10.82 -8.03 -0.68
CA MET A 75 9.64 -7.94 -1.55
C MET A 75 9.92 -8.45 -2.97
N ILE A 76 11.16 -8.80 -3.29
CA ILE A 76 11.60 -9.19 -4.64
C ILE A 76 12.25 -10.58 -4.57
N GLU A 77 12.03 -11.40 -5.59
CA GLU A 77 12.68 -12.71 -5.64
C GLU A 77 14.20 -12.60 -5.85
N SER A 78 14.96 -13.54 -5.29
CA SER A 78 16.43 -13.53 -5.40
C SER A 78 16.95 -13.54 -6.84
N LEU A 79 16.19 -14.13 -7.76
CA LEU A 79 16.55 -14.15 -9.18
C LEU A 79 16.40 -12.77 -9.82
N ASP A 80 15.36 -12.03 -9.44
CA ASP A 80 15.12 -10.67 -9.90
C ASP A 80 16.08 -9.67 -9.25
N LEU A 81 16.43 -9.86 -7.98
CA LEU A 81 17.47 -9.07 -7.32
C LEU A 81 18.83 -9.15 -8.01
N ALA A 82 19.20 -10.34 -8.52
CA ALA A 82 20.45 -10.50 -9.24
C ALA A 82 20.51 -9.69 -10.54
N LYS A 83 19.35 -9.43 -11.18
CA LYS A 83 19.25 -8.61 -12.39
C LYS A 83 19.55 -7.14 -12.12
N LEU A 84 19.18 -6.64 -10.94
CA LEU A 84 19.37 -5.23 -10.54
C LEU A 84 20.84 -4.83 -10.34
N SER A 85 21.77 -5.80 -10.38
CA SER A 85 23.22 -5.56 -10.36
C SER A 85 23.86 -5.67 -11.76
N ILE A 86 23.05 -5.72 -12.82
CA ILE A 86 23.51 -5.90 -14.20
C ILE A 86 22.96 -4.76 -15.06
N VAL A 87 23.79 -4.21 -15.94
CA VAL A 87 23.38 -3.21 -16.93
C VAL A 87 22.42 -3.84 -17.94
N GLY A 88 21.30 -3.18 -18.21
CA GLY A 88 20.27 -3.62 -19.16
C GLY A 88 18.85 -3.29 -18.69
N GLU A 89 17.90 -3.63 -19.55
CA GLU A 89 16.47 -3.59 -19.23
C GLU A 89 16.07 -4.89 -18.52
N HIS A 90 15.44 -4.76 -17.35
CA HIS A 90 15.06 -5.89 -16.52
C HIS A 90 13.61 -5.77 -16.06
N ASP A 91 12.85 -6.82 -16.33
CA ASP A 91 11.54 -7.03 -15.70
C ASP A 91 11.73 -7.72 -14.36
N ILE A 92 11.21 -7.10 -13.31
CA ILE A 92 11.17 -7.63 -11.95
C ILE A 92 9.74 -7.60 -11.40
N VAL A 93 9.45 -8.50 -10.46
CA VAL A 93 8.15 -8.55 -9.79
C VAL A 93 8.30 -8.19 -8.32
N VAL A 94 7.59 -7.15 -7.90
CA VAL A 94 7.51 -6.72 -6.50
C VAL A 94 6.27 -7.31 -5.86
N THR A 95 6.43 -8.00 -4.73
CA THR A 95 5.33 -8.62 -3.99
C THR A 95 5.11 -7.91 -2.66
N TYR A 96 3.91 -7.40 -2.43
CA TYR A 96 3.52 -6.73 -1.19
C TYR A 96 2.13 -7.16 -0.74
N MET A 97 2.01 -7.73 0.46
CA MET A 97 0.75 -8.19 1.07
C MET A 97 -0.14 -9.04 0.12
N GLY A 98 0.47 -9.86 -0.74
CA GLY A 98 -0.23 -10.72 -1.70
C GLY A 98 -0.52 -10.08 -3.06
N PHE A 99 -0.22 -8.80 -3.24
CA PHE A 99 -0.23 -8.13 -4.53
C PHE A 99 1.12 -8.30 -5.22
N THR A 100 1.10 -8.62 -6.52
CA THR A 100 2.28 -8.74 -7.37
C THR A 100 2.25 -7.63 -8.42
N ILE A 101 3.28 -6.79 -8.44
CA ILE A 101 3.39 -5.64 -9.32
C ILE A 101 4.62 -5.85 -10.22
N PRO A 102 4.43 -6.08 -11.51
CA PRO A 102 5.55 -6.12 -12.45
C PRO A 102 6.06 -4.70 -12.71
N ILE A 103 7.37 -4.53 -12.70
CA ILE A 103 8.03 -3.29 -13.11
C ILE A 103 9.20 -3.59 -14.03
N THR A 104 9.45 -2.67 -14.94
CA THR A 104 10.59 -2.70 -15.86
C THR A 104 11.54 -1.61 -15.45
N ILE A 105 12.82 -1.95 -15.27
CA ILE A 105 13.88 -1.03 -14.89
C ILE A 105 14.98 -1.09 -15.94
N GLU A 106 15.35 0.06 -16.48
CA GLU A 106 16.50 0.18 -17.38
C GLU A 106 17.70 0.72 -16.59
N LEU A 107 18.72 -0.13 -16.41
CA LEU A 107 19.97 0.22 -15.75
C LEU A 107 21.06 0.45 -16.80
N ILE A 108 21.64 1.64 -16.82
CA ILE A 108 22.72 2.01 -17.74
C ILE A 108 24.05 2.23 -17.00
N ASN A 109 25.14 2.16 -17.75
CA ASN A 109 26.44 2.64 -17.29
C ASN A 109 26.82 3.84 -18.16
N GLN A 110 26.69 5.06 -17.62
CA GLN A 110 26.97 6.29 -18.37
C GLN A 110 28.40 6.36 -18.90
N ALA A 111 29.36 5.73 -18.21
CA ALA A 111 30.75 5.66 -18.68
C ALA A 111 30.93 4.84 -19.98
N MET A 112 29.96 4.00 -20.35
CA MET A 112 29.96 3.24 -21.61
C MET A 112 29.20 3.96 -22.74
N THR A 113 28.26 4.84 -22.42
CA THR A 113 27.41 5.51 -23.43
C THR A 113 28.16 6.62 -24.17
N ASP A 114 29.16 7.25 -23.53
CA ASP A 114 30.01 8.29 -24.14
C ASP A 114 31.10 7.75 -25.11
N LEU A 115 31.14 6.42 -25.33
CA LEU A 115 32.12 5.74 -26.18
C LEU A 115 31.58 5.29 -27.54
N LEU A 116 30.33 5.64 -27.89
CA LEU A 116 29.69 5.39 -29.19
C LEU A 116 29.37 6.70 -29.92
#